data_AF-L9Y5R3-F1
#
_entry.id   AF-L9Y5R3-F1
#
_cell.length_a   1.000
_cell.length_b   1.000
_cell.length_c   1.000
_cell.angle_alpha   90.00
_cell.angle_beta   90.00
_cell.angle_gamma   90.00
#
_symmetry.space_group_name_H-M   'P 1'
#
loop_
_entity.id
_entity.type
_entity.pdbx_description
1 polymer ?
#
loop_
_entity_poly.entity_id
_entity_poly.type
_entity_poly.pdbx_seq_one_letter_code
_entity_poly.pdbx_strand_id
1 'polypeptide(L)'
;MLQLAGTGVALALTGQAAANDETGAGDEYTVALSVGVDRDEFAELQEEIVERVEEAEIDEPEAQEQLEESQLELVEAAIEAVESQIEETDDVTVVDAAPERSLVLVDGTPAALLEALEIEEVVGIVPEDQFDEGDGAS
;
A
#
# COMPACT_ATOMS: atom_id res chain seq x y z
N MET A 1 52.01 -11.19 10.38
CA MET A 1 51.72 -12.04 9.21
C MET A 1 51.02 -13.28 9.71
N LEU A 2 49.68 -13.24 9.75
CA LEU A 2 48.85 -14.39 10.06
C LEU A 2 47.72 -14.40 9.03
N GLN A 3 47.91 -15.22 7.98
CA GLN A 3 46.85 -15.60 7.05
C GLN A 3 45.86 -16.46 7.85
N LEU A 4 44.62 -16.00 7.97
CA LEU A 4 43.54 -16.79 8.52
C LEU A 4 42.54 -17.09 7.40
N ALA A 5 42.42 -18.39 7.15
CA ALA A 5 41.65 -19.04 6.12
C ALA A 5 40.20 -18.52 6.02
N GLY A 6 39.75 -18.29 4.78
CA GLY A 6 38.35 -18.08 4.47
C GLY A 6 37.59 -19.39 4.65
N THR A 7 36.73 -19.44 5.66
CA THR A 7 35.78 -20.53 5.88
C THR A 7 34.49 -20.18 5.15
N GLY A 8 34.29 -20.76 3.97
CA GLY A 8 33.00 -20.73 3.30
C GLY A 8 32.00 -21.57 4.09
N VAL A 9 30.95 -20.92 4.62
CA VAL A 9 29.80 -21.62 5.19
C VAL A 9 28.98 -22.16 4.03
N ALA A 10 29.04 -23.47 3.80
CA ALA A 10 28.07 -24.16 2.96
C ALA A 10 26.76 -24.31 3.77
N LEU A 11 25.76 -23.50 3.44
CA LEU A 11 24.39 -23.67 3.92
C LEU A 11 23.82 -24.96 3.30
N ALA A 12 23.70 -26.00 4.11
CA ALA A 12 22.93 -27.18 3.75
C ALA A 12 21.43 -26.84 3.85
N LEU A 13 20.81 -26.56 2.70
CA LEU A 13 19.36 -26.49 2.54
C LEU A 13 18.78 -27.91 2.71
N THR A 14 18.58 -28.34 3.94
CA THR A 14 17.71 -29.48 4.21
C THR A 14 16.27 -29.03 3.97
N GLY A 15 15.77 -29.34 2.77
CA GLY A 15 14.37 -29.19 2.40
C GLY A 15 13.51 -30.10 3.27
N GLN A 16 13.10 -29.59 4.43
CA GLN A 16 12.02 -30.16 5.21
C GLN A 16 10.74 -29.55 4.66
N ALA A 17 10.22 -30.14 3.58
CA ALA A 17 8.85 -29.90 3.15
C ALA A 17 7.93 -30.42 4.25
N ALA A 18 7.46 -29.52 5.11
CA ALA A 18 6.28 -29.78 5.91
C ALA A 18 5.11 -29.82 4.94
N ALA A 19 4.76 -31.02 4.49
CA ALA A 19 3.46 -31.29 3.90
C ALA A 19 2.41 -30.95 4.95
N ASN A 20 1.79 -29.79 4.80
CA ASN A 20 0.60 -29.41 5.55
C ASN A 20 -0.55 -29.32 4.57
N ASP A 21 -1.43 -30.31 4.70
CA ASP A 21 -2.85 -30.35 4.41
C ASP A 21 -3.39 -29.89 3.06
N GLU A 22 -4.30 -30.70 2.57
CA GLU A 22 -4.96 -30.62 1.28
C GLU A 22 -6.23 -29.77 1.43
N THR A 23 -6.20 -28.53 0.95
CA THR A 23 -7.40 -27.75 0.56
C THR A 23 -7.20 -27.38 -0.92
N GLY A 24 -8.09 -27.80 -1.81
CA GLY A 24 -9.21 -26.96 -2.18
C GLY A 24 -8.81 -26.10 -3.39
N ALA A 25 -9.37 -26.39 -4.56
CA ALA A 25 -9.36 -25.38 -5.61
C ALA A 25 -10.21 -24.20 -5.12
N GLY A 26 -9.62 -23.00 -4.93
CA GLY A 26 -10.36 -21.76 -4.65
C GLY A 26 -10.42 -21.31 -3.19
N ASP A 27 -9.28 -21.19 -2.50
CA ASP A 27 -9.21 -20.47 -1.23
C ASP A 27 -8.98 -18.96 -1.51
N GLU A 28 -9.89 -18.12 -1.02
CA GLU A 28 -9.79 -16.65 -1.00
C GLU A 28 -8.82 -16.23 0.11
N TYR A 29 -8.12 -15.11 -0.09
CA TYR A 29 -7.19 -14.53 0.86
C TYR A 29 -7.52 -13.07 1.10
N THR A 30 -7.54 -12.69 2.38
CA THR A 30 -7.58 -11.30 2.80
C THR A 30 -6.17 -10.72 2.82
N VAL A 31 -5.95 -9.61 2.11
CA VAL A 31 -4.70 -8.85 2.10
C VAL A 31 -4.98 -7.36 2.08
N ALA A 32 -3.99 -6.54 2.44
CA ALA A 32 -4.08 -5.10 2.27
C ALA A 32 -3.25 -4.66 1.06
N LEU A 33 -3.86 -3.89 0.17
CA LEU A 33 -3.20 -3.20 -0.93
C LEU A 33 -2.64 -1.88 -0.41
N SER A 34 -1.37 -1.61 -0.71
CA SER A 34 -0.77 -0.30 -0.47
C SER A 34 -0.99 0.57 -1.70
N VAL A 35 -1.57 1.74 -1.47
CA VAL A 35 -1.93 2.72 -2.51
C VAL A 35 -0.91 3.86 -2.51
N GLY A 36 -0.48 4.26 -3.70
CA GLY A 36 0.41 5.40 -3.92
C GLY A 36 -0.33 6.57 -4.54
N VAL A 37 0.11 7.77 -4.20
CA VAL A 37 -0.37 9.02 -4.81
C VAL A 37 0.51 9.37 -6.01
N ASP A 38 -0.10 9.97 -7.03
CA ASP A 38 0.61 10.51 -8.18
C ASP A 38 1.60 11.62 -7.76
N ARG A 39 2.84 11.50 -8.21
CA ARG A 39 3.90 12.43 -7.80
C ARG A 39 3.80 13.78 -8.48
N ASP A 40 3.30 13.82 -9.70
CA ASP A 40 3.15 15.05 -10.46
C ASP A 40 1.98 15.85 -9.88
N GLU A 41 0.87 15.19 -9.53
CA GLU A 41 -0.28 15.80 -8.85
C GLU A 41 0.09 16.37 -7.48
N PHE A 42 0.85 15.63 -6.67
CA PHE A 42 1.35 16.15 -5.38
C PHE A 42 2.37 17.30 -5.55
N ALA A 43 3.14 17.31 -6.64
CA ALA A 43 4.05 18.42 -6.91
C ALA A 43 3.30 19.69 -7.33
N GLU A 44 2.27 19.55 -8.16
CA GLU A 44 1.40 20.66 -8.58
C GLU A 44 0.68 21.28 -7.38
N LEU A 45 0.14 20.46 -6.49
CA LEU A 45 -0.49 20.91 -5.24
C LEU A 45 0.48 21.74 -4.37
N GLN A 46 1.73 21.29 -4.22
CA GLN A 46 2.74 22.03 -3.44
C GLN A 46 3.08 23.37 -4.09
N GLU A 47 3.17 23.43 -5.43
CA GLU A 47 3.41 24.66 -6.16
C GLU A 47 2.27 25.66 -5.95
N GLU A 48 1.01 25.20 -6.05
CA GLU A 48 -0.18 26.04 -5.82
C GLU A 48 -0.19 26.62 -4.40
N ILE A 49 0.09 25.80 -3.39
CA ILE A 49 0.10 26.26 -1.99
C ILE A 49 1.23 27.28 -1.75
N VAL A 50 2.41 27.06 -2.34
CA VAL A 50 3.52 28.03 -2.27
C VAL A 50 3.15 29.34 -2.93
N GLU A 51 2.53 29.31 -4.11
CA GLU A 51 2.06 30.52 -4.81
C GLU A 51 1.09 31.32 -3.93
N ARG A 52 0.11 30.65 -3.30
CA ARG A 52 -0.86 31.29 -2.39
C ARG A 52 -0.22 31.92 -1.16
N VAL A 53 0.89 31.36 -0.65
CA VAL A 53 1.69 31.98 0.42
C VAL A 53 2.42 33.23 -0.10
N GLU A 54 3.02 33.15 -1.29
CA GLU A 54 3.73 34.29 -1.92
C GLU A 54 2.77 35.46 -2.23
N GLU A 55 1.54 35.14 -2.62
CA GLU A 55 0.46 36.10 -2.83
C GLU A 55 -0.16 36.62 -1.52
N ALA A 56 0.28 36.10 -0.37
CA ALA A 56 -0.23 36.40 0.96
C ALA A 56 -1.75 36.14 1.09
N GLU A 57 -2.26 35.18 0.33
CA GLU A 57 -3.63 34.69 0.47
C GLU A 57 -3.78 33.81 1.71
N ILE A 58 -2.72 33.09 2.06
CA ILE A 58 -2.63 32.23 3.25
C ILE A 58 -1.30 32.46 3.96
N ASP A 59 -1.27 32.23 5.27
CA ASP A 59 -0.05 32.28 6.07
C ASP A 59 0.61 30.88 6.16
N GLU A 60 1.89 30.84 6.55
CA GLU A 60 2.67 29.60 6.73
C GLU A 60 1.99 28.47 7.56
N PRO A 61 1.29 28.72 8.68
CA PRO A 61 0.57 27.66 9.39
C PRO A 61 -0.63 27.12 8.60
N GLU A 62 -1.33 27.98 7.87
CA GLU A 62 -2.50 27.59 7.06
C GLU A 62 -2.08 26.83 5.79
N ALA A 63 -0.89 27.12 5.26
CA ALA A 63 -0.27 26.34 4.20
C ALA A 63 0.09 24.92 4.64
N GLN A 64 0.57 24.73 5.88
CA GLN A 64 0.84 23.40 6.43
C GLN A 64 -0.44 22.59 6.59
N GLU A 65 -1.49 23.19 7.16
CA GLU A 65 -2.78 22.53 7.32
C GLU A 65 -3.39 22.11 5.98
N GLN A 66 -3.36 22.99 4.97
CA GLN A 66 -3.83 22.64 3.62
C GLN A 66 -2.98 21.56 2.95
N LEU A 67 -1.66 21.56 3.15
CA LEU A 67 -0.82 20.47 2.62
C LEU A 67 -1.19 19.12 3.24
N GLU A 68 -1.47 19.08 4.54
CA GLU A 68 -1.88 17.84 5.22
C GLU A 68 -3.27 17.38 4.75
N GLU A 69 -4.24 18.29 4.65
CA GLU A 69 -5.59 18.00 4.18
C GLU A 69 -5.57 17.49 2.73
N SER A 70 -4.93 18.24 1.83
CA SER A 70 -4.91 17.86 0.42
C SER A 70 -4.08 16.61 0.15
N GLN A 71 -3.05 16.29 0.94
CA GLN A 71 -2.40 14.98 0.85
C GLN A 71 -3.38 13.84 1.15
N LEU A 72 -4.24 13.99 2.15
CA LEU A 72 -5.25 13.00 2.47
C LEU A 72 -6.28 12.88 1.33
N GLU A 73 -6.74 14.01 0.78
CA GLU A 73 -7.67 14.03 -0.36
C GLU A 73 -7.09 13.28 -1.58
N LEU A 74 -5.80 13.46 -1.87
CA LEU A 74 -5.13 12.73 -2.96
C LEU A 74 -5.08 11.22 -2.70
N VAL A 75 -4.84 10.80 -1.45
CA VAL A 75 -4.89 9.36 -1.09
C VAL A 75 -6.30 8.82 -1.22
N GLU A 76 -7.31 9.56 -0.77
CA GLU A 76 -8.72 9.17 -0.89
C GLU A 76 -9.12 8.99 -2.36
N ALA A 77 -8.72 9.91 -3.23
CA ALA A 77 -8.96 9.81 -4.67
C ALA A 77 -8.27 8.59 -5.29
N ALA A 78 -7.02 8.32 -4.90
CA ALA A 78 -6.29 7.14 -5.36
C ALA A 78 -6.95 5.83 -4.87
N ILE A 79 -7.45 5.80 -3.64
CA ILE A 79 -8.21 4.66 -3.11
C ILE A 79 -9.50 4.46 -3.91
N GLU A 80 -10.27 5.52 -4.17
CA GLU A 80 -11.50 5.42 -4.97
C GLU A 80 -11.22 4.86 -6.38
N ALA A 81 -10.08 5.24 -6.99
CA ALA A 81 -9.64 4.69 -8.27
C ALA A 81 -9.32 3.19 -8.20
N VAL A 82 -8.67 2.75 -7.12
CA VAL A 82 -8.41 1.32 -6.85
C VAL A 82 -9.71 0.56 -6.65
N GLU A 83 -10.61 1.06 -5.79
CA GLU A 83 -11.89 0.43 -5.51
C GLU A 83 -12.71 0.24 -6.78
N SER A 84 -12.80 1.29 -7.61
CA SER A 84 -13.50 1.27 -8.89
C SER A 84 -12.96 0.20 -9.85
N GLN A 85 -11.63 0.07 -9.95
CA GLN A 85 -11.01 -0.96 -10.82
C GLN A 85 -11.14 -2.39 -10.24
N ILE A 86 -11.15 -2.52 -8.91
CA ILE A 86 -11.40 -3.80 -8.24
C ILE A 86 -12.83 -4.27 -8.47
N GLU A 87 -13.81 -3.37 -8.45
CA GLU A 87 -15.21 -3.70 -8.77
C GLU A 87 -15.38 -4.25 -10.20
N GLU A 88 -14.46 -3.93 -11.11
CA GLU A 88 -14.42 -4.47 -12.48
C GLU A 88 -13.69 -5.81 -12.59
N THR A 89 -12.98 -6.24 -11.54
CA THR A 89 -12.18 -7.47 -11.51
C THR A 89 -12.98 -8.59 -10.85
N ASP A 90 -13.17 -9.71 -11.56
CA ASP A 90 -13.83 -10.89 -10.99
C ASP A 90 -12.95 -11.52 -9.88
N ASP A 91 -13.60 -12.16 -8.90
CA ASP A 91 -12.93 -12.93 -7.83
C ASP A 91 -12.00 -12.12 -6.89
N VAL A 92 -12.22 -10.80 -6.79
CA VAL A 92 -11.69 -9.91 -5.75
C VAL A 92 -12.76 -8.90 -5.31
N THR A 93 -12.79 -8.57 -4.03
CA THR A 93 -13.75 -7.61 -3.45
C THR A 93 -13.06 -6.71 -2.45
N VAL A 94 -13.49 -5.45 -2.41
CA VAL A 94 -13.08 -4.51 -1.37
C VAL A 94 -13.84 -4.83 -0.08
N VAL A 95 -13.09 -4.98 1.01
CA VAL A 95 -13.62 -5.24 2.36
C VAL A 95 -13.73 -3.94 3.15
N ASP A 96 -12.66 -3.14 3.14
CA ASP A 96 -12.57 -1.88 3.88
C ASP A 96 -11.42 -1.00 3.33
N ALA A 97 -11.38 0.27 3.73
CA ALA A 97 -10.32 1.21 3.34
C ALA A 97 -9.83 2.04 4.53
N ALA A 98 -8.53 2.32 4.55
CA ALA A 98 -7.88 3.15 5.57
C ALA A 98 -7.02 4.24 4.89
N PRO A 99 -7.63 5.37 4.46
CA PRO A 99 -6.94 6.44 3.75
C PRO A 99 -5.74 7.02 4.51
N GLU A 100 -5.84 7.19 5.83
CA GLU A 100 -4.74 7.71 6.66
C GLU A 100 -3.48 6.82 6.64
N ARG A 101 -3.60 5.57 6.17
CA ARG A 101 -2.51 4.62 6.01
C ARG A 101 -2.23 4.27 4.55
N SER A 102 -2.98 4.86 3.62
CA SER A 102 -2.95 4.53 2.19
C SER A 102 -3.12 3.02 1.94
N LEU A 103 -4.06 2.39 2.66
CA LEU A 103 -4.35 0.96 2.56
C LEU A 103 -5.79 0.68 2.15
N VAL A 104 -5.99 -0.35 1.34
CA VAL A 104 -7.30 -0.93 1.01
C VAL A 104 -7.29 -2.41 1.35
N LEU A 105 -8.20 -2.86 2.20
CA LEU A 105 -8.36 -4.26 2.56
C LEU A 105 -9.22 -4.95 1.50
N VAL A 106 -8.72 -6.06 0.95
CA VAL A 106 -9.39 -6.80 -0.12
C VAL A 106 -9.40 -8.29 0.20
N ASP A 107 -10.44 -8.97 -0.25
CA ASP A 107 -10.54 -10.43 -0.22
C ASP A 107 -10.66 -10.95 -1.65
N GLY A 108 -9.88 -11.95 -2.01
CA GLY A 108 -9.93 -12.51 -3.35
C GLY A 108 -9.01 -13.69 -3.59
N THR A 109 -9.10 -14.26 -4.78
CA THR A 109 -8.24 -15.38 -5.17
C THR A 109 -6.80 -14.91 -5.40
N PRO A 110 -5.78 -15.77 -5.22
CA PRO A 110 -4.39 -15.38 -5.47
C PRO A 110 -4.12 -14.81 -6.87
N ALA A 111 -4.89 -15.24 -7.88
CA ALA A 111 -4.76 -14.73 -9.23
C ALA A 111 -5.31 -13.30 -9.34
N ALA A 112 -6.51 -13.05 -8.82
CA ALA A 112 -7.14 -11.73 -8.81
C ALA A 112 -6.34 -10.72 -7.96
N LEU A 113 -5.77 -11.15 -6.83
CA LEU A 113 -4.89 -10.31 -6.01
C LEU A 113 -3.61 -9.89 -6.75
N LEU A 114 -3.07 -10.77 -7.62
CA LEU A 114 -1.93 -10.42 -8.45
C LEU A 114 -2.31 -9.50 -9.61
N GLU A 115 -3.52 -9.64 -10.16
CA GLU A 115 -4.08 -8.73 -11.17
C GLU A 115 -4.31 -7.33 -10.58
N ALA A 116 -4.71 -7.24 -9.31
CA ALA A 116 -4.82 -5.95 -8.61
C ALA A 116 -3.49 -5.18 -8.51
N LEU A 117 -2.32 -5.84 -8.64
CA LEU A 117 -1.02 -5.14 -8.73
C LEU A 117 -0.78 -4.46 -10.08
N GLU A 118 -1.63 -4.73 -11.08
CA GLU A 118 -1.57 -4.07 -12.39
C GLU A 118 -2.31 -2.73 -12.39
N ILE A 119 -3.08 -2.44 -11.33
CA ILE A 119 -3.69 -1.13 -11.06
C ILE A 119 -2.57 -0.12 -10.79
N GLU A 120 -2.61 1.04 -11.46
CA GLU A 120 -1.53 2.04 -11.43
C GLU A 120 -1.25 2.55 -10.02
N GLU A 121 -2.29 2.79 -9.25
CA GLU A 121 -2.24 3.32 -7.90
C GLU A 121 -1.78 2.27 -6.88
N VAL A 122 -1.80 0.97 -7.21
CA VAL A 122 -1.37 -0.09 -6.30
C VAL A 122 0.15 -0.25 -6.36
N VAL A 123 0.82 0.10 -5.26
CA VAL A 123 2.29 0.01 -5.15
C VAL A 123 2.77 -1.29 -4.49
N GLY A 124 1.86 -2.09 -3.94
CA GLY A 124 2.19 -3.42 -3.42
C GLY A 124 1.07 -4.06 -2.60
N ILE A 125 1.33 -5.29 -2.15
CA ILE A 125 0.50 -6.05 -1.22
C ILE A 125 1.24 -6.19 0.11
N VAL A 126 0.54 -5.93 1.21
CA VAL A 126 1.02 -6.11 2.58
C VAL A 126 0.10 -7.06 3.35
N PRO A 127 0.58 -7.67 4.45
CA PRO A 127 -0.24 -8.54 5.29
C PRO A 127 -1.47 -7.83 5.84
N GLU A 128 -2.58 -8.56 6.05
CA GLU A 128 -3.82 -8.02 6.64
C GLU A 128 -3.57 -7.33 7.99
N ASP A 129 -2.65 -7.84 8.81
CA ASP A 129 -2.36 -7.27 10.14
C ASP A 129 -1.90 -5.80 10.07
N GLN A 130 -1.30 -5.37 8.95
CA GLN A 130 -0.91 -3.98 8.74
C GLN A 130 -2.12 -3.04 8.60
N PHE A 131 -3.27 -3.58 8.18
CA PHE A 131 -4.56 -2.87 8.15
C PHE A 131 -5.19 -2.73 9.53
N ASP A 132 -4.84 -3.55 10.52
CA ASP A 132 -5.38 -3.42 11.89
C ASP A 132 -4.44 -2.71 12.87
N GLU A 133 -3.15 -2.61 12.57
CA GLU A 133 -2.15 -2.09 13.50
C GLU A 133 -2.31 -0.59 13.85
N GLY A 134 -3.23 0.13 13.19
CA GLY A 134 -3.63 1.50 13.51
C GLY A 134 -4.61 1.63 14.69
N ASP A 135 -5.39 0.60 15.01
CA ASP A 135 -6.38 0.62 16.11
C ASP A 135 -5.80 0.17 17.47
N GLY A 136 -4.52 -0.24 17.49
CA GLY A 136 -3.84 -0.84 18.64
C GLY A 136 -3.18 0.12 19.63
N ALA A 137 -3.46 1.42 19.60
CA ALA A 137 -2.98 2.39 20.58
C ALA A 137 -4.09 2.82 21.54
N SER A 138 -4.33 2.05 22.60
CA SER A 138 -5.13 2.46 23.78
C SER A 138 -4.62 1.83 25.08
#